data_AF-A0A0W8F7B8-F1
#
_entry.id   AF-A0A0W8F7B8-F1
#
_cell.length_a   1.000
_cell.length_b   1.000
_cell.length_c   1.000
_cell.angle_alpha   90.00
_cell.angle_beta   90.00
_cell.angle_gamma   90.00
#
_symmetry.space_group_name_H-M   'P 1'
#
loop_
_entity.id
_entity.type
_entity.pdbx_description
1 polymer ?
#
loop_
_entity_poly.entity_id
_entity_poly.type
_entity_poly.pdbx_seq_one_letter_code
_entity_poly.pdbx_strand_id
1 'polypeptide(L)'
;MNKAIYALISIGLLLILSATAQEFTLDIFGNANGDELIDEEDRNYVQGILDGKNKETALSDANQDGKVDEEDLDQITLVIG
;
A
#
# COMPACT_ATOMS: atom_id res chain seq x y z
N MET A 1 14.90 15.50 43.71
CA MET A 1 15.00 15.23 42.26
C MET A 1 14.60 16.47 41.47
N ASN A 2 15.33 16.81 40.42
CA ASN A 2 15.11 18.02 39.62
C ASN A 2 13.86 17.87 38.74
N LYS A 3 12.98 18.88 38.71
CA LYS A 3 11.78 18.93 37.84
C LYS A 3 12.14 18.75 36.36
N ALA A 4 13.33 19.20 35.95
CA ALA A 4 13.85 19.00 34.60
C ALA A 4 14.09 17.52 34.26
N ILE A 5 14.46 16.68 35.23
CA ILE A 5 14.66 15.24 35.00
C ILE A 5 13.32 14.55 34.71
N TYR A 6 12.26 14.91 35.44
CA TYR A 6 10.92 14.38 35.16
C TYR A 6 10.38 14.84 33.81
N ALA A 7 10.65 16.09 33.41
CA ALA A 7 10.27 16.60 32.09
C ALA A 7 10.99 15.84 30.96
N LEU A 8 12.29 15.56 31.12
CA LEU A 8 13.07 14.81 30.12
C LEU A 8 12.62 13.34 30.02
N ILE A 9 12.31 12.70 31.15
CA ILE A 9 11.79 11.32 31.16
C ILE A 9 10.40 11.27 30.51
N SER A 10 9.53 12.23 30.80
CA SER A 10 8.18 12.27 30.21
C SER A 10 8.22 12.56 28.70
N ILE A 11 9.07 13.49 28.24
CA ILE A 11 9.30 13.72 26.80
C ILE A 11 9.88 12.46 26.13
N GLY A 12 10.84 11.78 26.77
CA GLY A 12 11.39 10.53 26.25
C GLY A 12 10.34 9.42 26.12
N LEU A 13 9.43 9.30 27.09
CA LEU A 13 8.30 8.35 27.04
C LEU A 13 7.29 8.69 25.93
N LEU A 14 6.99 9.98 25.72
CA LEU A 14 6.11 10.44 24.64
C LEU A 14 6.65 10.14 23.24
N LEU A 15 7.97 10.23 23.05
CA LEU A 15 8.62 9.96 21.76
C LEU A 15 8.58 8.47 21.37
N ILE A 16 8.55 7.56 22.35
CA ILE A 16 8.51 6.11 22.10
C ILE A 16 7.11 5.66 21.67
N LEU A 17 6.04 6.31 22.15
CA LEU A 17 4.66 5.97 21.73
C LEU A 17 4.37 6.35 20.27
N SER A 18 4.95 7.43 19.75
CA SER A 18 4.70 7.90 18.37
C SER A 18 5.33 7.01 17.29
N ALA A 19 6.25 6.12 17.64
CA ALA A 19 7.01 5.30 16.68
C ALA A 19 6.34 3.96 16.34
N THR A 20 5.09 3.74 16.73
CA THR A 20 4.39 2.45 16.57
C THR A 20 3.16 2.53 15.65
N ALA A 21 3.17 3.44 14.67
CA ALA A 21 2.24 3.34 13.55
C ALA A 21 2.69 2.15 12.70
N GLN A 22 2.04 1.00 12.92
CA GLN A 22 2.23 -0.16 12.07
C GLN A 22 1.52 0.14 10.74
N GLU A 23 2.31 0.46 9.70
CA GLU A 23 1.84 0.48 8.32
C GLU A 23 1.43 -0.95 7.97
N PHE A 24 0.13 -1.22 8.08
CA PHE A 24 -0.47 -2.37 7.44
C PHE A 24 -0.59 -1.99 5.97
N THR A 25 0.45 -2.27 5.18
CA THR A 25 0.31 -2.24 3.74
C THR A 25 -0.84 -3.18 3.42
N LEU A 26 -1.86 -2.61 2.81
CA LEU A 26 -3.09 -3.32 2.56
C LEU A 26 -2.82 -4.29 1.40
N ASP A 27 -2.52 -5.55 1.73
CA ASP A 27 -2.33 -6.65 0.78
C ASP A 27 -3.68 -6.97 0.10
N ILE A 28 -4.16 -6.06 -0.73
CA ILE A 28 -5.38 -6.21 -1.52
C ILE A 28 -5.00 -6.35 -2.99
N PHE A 29 -5.50 -7.42 -3.60
CA PHE A 29 -5.45 -7.63 -5.04
C PHE A 29 -6.14 -6.46 -5.76
N GLY A 30 -5.42 -5.86 -6.70
CA GLY A 30 -5.80 -4.62 -7.36
C GLY A 30 -4.98 -3.40 -6.94
N ASN A 31 -4.26 -3.42 -5.80
CA ASN A 31 -3.24 -2.40 -5.46
C ASN A 31 -1.92 -2.76 -6.17
N ALA A 32 -1.94 -2.69 -7.50
CA ALA A 32 -0.86 -3.13 -8.37
C ALA A 32 0.41 -2.29 -8.20
N ASN A 33 0.26 -0.98 -7.93
CA ASN A 33 1.39 -0.06 -7.80
C ASN A 33 2.02 -0.06 -6.37
N GLY A 34 1.30 -0.59 -5.38
CA GLY A 34 1.74 -0.74 -3.99
C GLY A 34 1.68 0.56 -3.16
N ASP A 35 0.87 1.55 -3.54
CA ASP A 35 0.79 2.86 -2.88
C ASP A 35 -0.28 2.97 -1.78
N GLU A 36 -0.91 1.85 -1.45
CA GLU A 36 -1.93 1.69 -0.40
C GLU A 36 -3.31 2.24 -0.75
N LEU A 37 -3.49 2.75 -1.98
CA LEU A 37 -4.77 3.12 -2.54
C LEU A 37 -5.14 2.14 -3.65
N ILE A 38 -6.43 2.04 -3.95
CA ILE A 38 -6.89 1.39 -5.18
C ILE A 38 -7.51 2.47 -6.02
N ASP A 39 -6.82 2.85 -7.08
CA ASP A 39 -7.25 3.92 -7.97
C ASP A 39 -6.80 3.70 -9.43
N GLU A 40 -6.86 4.76 -10.23
CA GLU A 40 -6.49 4.71 -11.64
C GLU A 40 -4.99 4.41 -11.87
N GLU A 41 -4.13 4.71 -10.89
CA GLU A 41 -2.70 4.44 -11.00
C GLU A 41 -2.39 2.95 -10.94
N ASP A 42 -3.23 2.14 -10.29
CA ASP A 42 -3.12 0.69 -10.35
C ASP A 42 -3.47 0.15 -11.73
N ARG A 43 -4.50 0.72 -12.37
CA ARG A 43 -4.83 0.40 -13.76
C ARG A 43 -3.69 0.77 -14.70
N ASN A 44 -3.11 1.95 -14.53
CA ASN A 44 -1.92 2.37 -15.30
C ASN A 44 -0.75 1.42 -15.06
N TYR A 45 -0.59 0.94 -13.83
CA TYR A 45 0.46 -0.01 -13.48
C TYR A 45 0.28 -1.36 -14.18
N VAL A 46 -0.93 -1.94 -14.12
CA VAL A 46 -1.29 -3.18 -14.83
C VAL A 46 -1.13 -3.01 -16.34
N GLN A 47 -1.61 -1.90 -16.93
CA GLN A 47 -1.37 -1.63 -18.35
C GLN A 47 0.14 -1.57 -18.68
N GLY A 48 0.95 -1.00 -17.78
CA GLY A 48 2.39 -1.01 -17.90
C GLY A 48 3.00 -2.42 -17.83
N ILE A 49 2.40 -3.36 -17.10
CA ILE A 49 2.80 -4.79 -17.11
C ILE A 49 2.51 -5.40 -18.48
N LEU A 50 1.30 -5.21 -19.01
CA LEU A 50 0.90 -5.72 -20.33
C LEU A 50 1.76 -5.16 -21.47
N ASP A 51 2.19 -3.90 -21.34
CA ASP A 51 3.10 -3.23 -22.26
C ASP A 51 4.57 -3.68 -22.10
N GLY A 52 4.90 -4.49 -21.08
CA GLY A 52 6.26 -4.93 -20.75
C GLY A 52 7.15 -3.84 -20.14
N LYS A 53 6.55 -2.77 -19.60
CA LYS A 53 7.25 -1.63 -18.96
C LYS A 53 7.42 -1.82 -17.45
N ASN A 54 6.43 -2.45 -16.81
CA ASN A 54 6.42 -2.73 -15.38
C ASN A 54 6.61 -4.22 -15.11
N LYS A 55 6.96 -4.56 -13.86
CA LYS A 55 7.04 -5.95 -13.41
C LYS A 55 5.72 -6.33 -12.75
N GLU A 56 5.31 -7.58 -12.94
CA GLU A 56 4.22 -8.17 -12.16
C GLU A 56 4.51 -8.10 -10.66
N THR A 57 3.46 -7.82 -9.89
CA THR A 57 3.49 -7.83 -8.44
C THR A 57 2.56 -8.93 -7.94
N ALA A 58 2.64 -9.26 -6.65
CA ALA A 58 1.70 -10.22 -6.05
C ALA A 58 0.25 -9.70 -6.04
N LEU A 59 0.06 -8.39 -6.21
CA LEU A 59 -1.24 -7.71 -6.14
C LEU A 59 -1.77 -7.28 -7.51
N SER A 60 -1.00 -7.45 -8.59
CA SER A 60 -1.43 -7.07 -9.95
C SER A 60 -2.43 -8.03 -10.59
N ASP A 61 -2.53 -9.27 -10.09
CA ASP A 61 -3.60 -10.23 -10.40
C ASP A 61 -4.85 -9.87 -9.57
N ALA A 62 -5.55 -8.83 -10.01
CA ALA A 62 -6.67 -8.23 -9.31
C ALA A 62 -7.89 -9.18 -9.24
N ASN A 63 -8.11 -10.01 -10.28
CA ASN A 63 -9.24 -10.94 -10.34
C ASN A 63 -8.95 -12.33 -9.74
N GLN A 64 -7.69 -12.60 -9.38
CA GLN A 64 -7.19 -13.85 -8.82
C GLN A 64 -7.36 -15.08 -9.72
N ASP A 65 -7.24 -14.90 -11.04
CA ASP A 65 -7.30 -16.02 -11.99
C ASP A 65 -5.94 -16.70 -12.21
N GLY A 66 -4.87 -16.15 -11.63
CA GLY A 66 -3.51 -16.64 -11.72
C GLY A 66 -2.72 -16.08 -12.92
N LYS A 67 -3.25 -15.09 -13.63
CA LYS A 67 -2.61 -14.37 -14.72
C LYS A 67 -2.76 -12.87 -14.48
N VAL A 68 -1.85 -12.10 -15.08
CA VAL A 68 -1.98 -10.65 -15.15
C VAL A 68 -2.35 -10.29 -16.58
N ASP A 69 -3.62 -9.98 -16.80
CA ASP A 69 -4.19 -9.72 -18.11
C ASP A 69 -5.25 -8.59 -18.09
N GLU A 70 -6.00 -8.45 -19.18
CA GLU A 70 -6.96 -7.35 -19.35
C GLU A 70 -8.14 -7.45 -18.37
N GLU A 71 -8.44 -8.64 -17.86
CA GLU A 71 -9.52 -8.84 -16.88
C GLU A 71 -9.20 -8.21 -15.52
N ASP A 72 -7.92 -8.01 -15.20
CA ASP A 72 -7.49 -7.29 -14.00
C ASP A 72 -7.81 -5.79 -14.07
N LEU A 73 -7.69 -5.20 -15.27
CA LEU A 73 -8.05 -3.79 -15.49
C LEU A 73 -9.55 -3.57 -15.26
N ASP A 74 -10.37 -4.50 -15.76
CA ASP A 74 -11.82 -4.50 -15.55
C ASP A 74 -12.15 -4.67 -14.06
N GLN A 75 -11.44 -5.58 -13.37
CA GLN A 75 -11.63 -5.82 -11.95
C GLN A 75 -11.29 -4.58 -11.11
N ILE A 76 -10.18 -3.90 -11.38
CA ILE A 76 -9.82 -2.66 -10.68
C ILE A 76 -10.86 -1.57 -10.96
N THR A 77 -11.33 -1.45 -12.21
CA THR A 77 -12.40 -0.50 -12.58
C THR A 77 -13.67 -0.73 -11.76
N LEU A 78 -14.07 -1.98 -11.54
CA LEU A 78 -15.23 -2.32 -10.72
C LEU A 78 -15.06 -1.96 -9.24
N VAL A 79 -13.84 -2.02 -8.72
CA VAL A 79 -13.54 -1.67 -7.31
C VAL A 79 -13.62 -0.16 -7.09
N ILE A 80 -13.12 0.64 -8.04
CA ILE A 80 -13.04 2.10 -7.90
C ILE A 80 -14.35 2.82 -8.25
N GLY A 81 -15.19 2.21 -9.10
CA GLY A 81 -16.55 2.66 -9.41
C GLY A 81 -16.68 3.52 -10.65
#